data_AF-A0A9P6Q5R4-F1
#
_entry.id   AF-A0A9P6Q5R4-F1
#
_cell.length_a   1.000
_cell.length_b   1.000
_cell.length_c   1.000
_cell.angle_alpha   90.00
_cell.angle_beta   90.00
_cell.angle_gamma   90.00
#
_symmetry.space_group_name_H-M   'P 1'
#
loop_
_entity.id
_entity.type
_entity.pdbx_description
1 polymer ?
#
loop_
_entity_poly.entity_id
_entity_poly.type
_entity_poly.pdbx_seq_one_letter_code
_entity_poly.pdbx_strand_id
1 'polypeptide(L)'
;MVAATLLRRTPGTLASALRLHRAAIATPFSRSLSTHVTNAACEDHEPGFLGSVETFFDRASKISGVSAKSLAGIRAVDSVLSVKFPVEIDEDNHIIVEGYRAQHSRHRLPCKGGIRYSDEVDLEEVEALASLMTYKCAVVDVPFGGAKGGVRINPKKFTPSQLERITRRYTMELCQKNFIGPGVDVPAPDVGTGPREMSWIMDTYRQFNPQDVNAAGCVTGKPISQGG
;
A
#
# COMPACT_ATOMS: atom_id res chain seq x y z
N MET A 1 32.36 -53.71 17.45
CA MET A 1 32.09 -55.04 16.86
C MET A 1 31.49 -55.90 17.97
N VAL A 2 30.25 -56.39 17.77
CA VAL A 2 29.47 -57.36 18.62
C VAL A 2 29.05 -56.83 20.01
N ALA A 3 27.79 -56.44 20.30
CA ALA A 3 26.47 -57.12 20.30
C ALA A 3 26.18 -58.00 21.55
N ALA A 4 25.22 -57.50 22.37
CA ALA A 4 24.16 -58.16 23.16
C ALA A 4 24.47 -59.26 24.20
N THR A 5 23.82 -59.18 25.38
CA THR A 5 22.84 -60.19 25.86
C THR A 5 22.05 -59.66 27.07
N LEU A 6 20.72 -59.75 26.97
CA LEU A 6 19.69 -59.41 27.96
C LEU A 6 19.65 -60.36 29.16
N LEU A 7 19.20 -59.87 30.32
CA LEU A 7 18.40 -60.69 31.25
C LEU A 7 17.21 -59.90 31.83
N ARG A 8 16.09 -60.62 31.89
CA ARG A 8 14.68 -60.24 32.03
C ARG A 8 14.30 -59.69 33.41
N ARG A 9 13.27 -58.83 33.48
CA ARG A 9 12.28 -58.80 34.58
C ARG A 9 10.91 -58.24 34.14
N THR A 10 9.85 -58.95 34.53
CA THR A 10 8.44 -58.53 34.68
C THR A 10 7.85 -59.36 35.83
N PRO A 11 6.66 -59.06 36.39
CA PRO A 11 5.95 -57.77 36.54
C PRO A 11 5.40 -57.58 37.98
N GLY A 12 4.82 -56.42 38.29
CA GLY A 12 3.70 -56.33 39.23
C GLY A 12 3.73 -55.20 40.27
N THR A 13 2.81 -54.24 40.08
CA THR A 13 1.91 -53.61 41.09
C THR A 13 2.52 -52.93 42.34
N LEU A 14 2.13 -51.74 42.81
CA LEU A 14 0.91 -50.91 42.71
C LEU A 14 1.21 -49.55 43.38
N ALA A 15 0.57 -48.47 42.90
CA ALA A 15 0.26 -47.21 43.63
C ALA A 15 1.46 -46.30 44.05
N SER A 16 1.48 -44.98 43.88
CA SER A 16 0.44 -44.01 43.62
C SER A 16 1.02 -42.67 43.11
N ALA A 17 0.18 -41.97 42.35
CA ALA A 17 0.05 -40.51 42.30
C ALA A 17 1.20 -39.65 41.75
N LEU A 18 1.17 -39.41 40.43
CA LEU A 18 1.54 -38.11 39.86
C LEU A 18 0.58 -37.78 38.71
N ARG A 19 -0.19 -36.71 38.90
CA ARG A 19 -1.18 -36.17 37.96
C ARG A 19 -0.50 -35.78 36.64
N LEU A 20 -0.95 -36.39 35.55
CA LEU A 20 -0.72 -35.94 34.18
C LEU A 20 -2.08 -35.86 33.51
N HIS A 21 -2.47 -34.69 33.03
CA HIS A 21 -3.46 -34.39 31.97
C HIS A 21 -3.76 -32.87 32.05
N ARG A 22 -3.59 -32.02 31.04
CA ARG A 22 -3.36 -32.14 29.60
C ARG A 22 -2.44 -30.98 29.19
N ALA A 23 -1.45 -31.23 28.33
CA ALA A 23 -0.80 -30.16 27.59
C ALA A 23 -1.85 -29.49 26.69
N ALA A 24 -1.99 -28.17 26.83
CA ALA A 24 -2.81 -27.37 25.93
C ALA A 24 -2.20 -27.48 24.53
N ILE A 25 -3.00 -27.98 23.58
CA ILE A 25 -2.70 -27.97 22.16
C ILE A 25 -2.56 -26.51 21.77
N ALA A 26 -1.36 -26.13 21.32
CA ALA A 26 -1.12 -24.83 20.72
C ALA A 26 -2.09 -24.65 19.55
N THR A 27 -3.00 -23.70 19.68
CA THR A 27 -3.79 -23.25 18.54
C THR A 27 -2.83 -22.68 17.50
N PRO A 28 -2.98 -23.02 16.21
CA PRO A 28 -2.17 -22.40 15.19
C PRO A 28 -2.50 -20.92 15.20
N PHE A 29 -1.50 -20.10 15.49
CA PHE A 29 -1.60 -18.65 15.36
C PHE A 29 -1.78 -18.34 13.87
N SER A 30 -3.03 -18.32 13.42
CA SER A 30 -3.40 -17.82 12.11
C SER A 30 -3.20 -16.30 12.17
N ARG A 31 -2.05 -15.83 11.69
CA ARG A 31 -1.93 -14.43 11.28
C ARG A 31 -2.83 -14.25 10.07
N SER A 32 -4.08 -13.89 10.33
CA SER A 32 -4.85 -13.10 9.40
C SER A 32 -4.08 -11.80 9.21
N LEU A 33 -3.30 -11.69 8.13
CA LEU A 33 -2.80 -10.40 7.67
C LEU A 33 -4.04 -9.60 7.26
N SER A 34 -4.55 -8.80 8.20
CA SER A 34 -5.63 -7.86 7.90
C SER A 34 -5.09 -6.87 6.87
N THR A 35 -5.75 -6.76 5.73
CA THR A 35 -5.50 -5.69 4.75
C THR A 35 -6.14 -4.37 5.16
N HIS A 36 -6.84 -4.34 6.31
CA HIS A 36 -7.35 -3.12 6.92
C HIS A 36 -6.18 -2.37 7.54
N VAL A 37 -5.73 -1.34 6.84
CA VAL A 37 -4.81 -0.35 7.38
C VAL A 37 -5.69 0.78 7.88
N THR A 38 -6.02 0.76 9.17
CA THR A 38 -6.77 1.83 9.82
C THR A 38 -5.80 2.81 10.44
N ASN A 39 -6.07 4.10 10.34
CA ASN A 39 -5.31 5.10 11.09
C ASN A 39 -5.62 5.12 12.59
N ALA A 40 -6.71 4.48 12.99
CA ALA A 40 -7.01 4.24 14.39
C ALA A 40 -6.00 3.23 14.96
N ALA A 41 -5.25 3.69 15.95
CA ALA A 41 -4.51 2.88 16.89
C ALA A 41 -5.43 1.81 17.50
N CYS A 42 -4.98 0.55 17.59
CA CYS A 42 -5.79 -0.53 18.19
C CYS A 42 -5.93 -0.36 19.72
N GLU A 43 -5.07 0.46 20.33
CA GLU A 43 -5.05 0.80 21.75
C GLU A 43 -4.72 2.29 21.92
N ASP A 44 -5.17 2.92 23.00
CA ASP A 44 -5.00 4.37 23.27
C ASP A 44 -3.53 4.88 23.26
N HIS A 45 -2.56 3.96 23.27
CA HIS A 45 -1.11 4.25 23.32
C HIS A 45 -0.36 3.88 22.04
N GLU A 46 -1.04 3.34 21.01
CA GLU A 46 -0.39 2.96 19.76
C GLU A 46 -0.32 4.19 18.82
N PRO A 47 0.83 4.47 18.18
CA PRO A 47 0.94 5.59 17.26
C PRO A 47 0.10 5.33 16.01
N GLY A 48 -0.51 6.38 15.45
CA GLY A 48 -1.15 6.33 14.13
C GLY A 48 -0.18 5.84 13.05
N PHE A 49 -0.70 5.47 11.88
CA PHE A 49 0.09 4.75 10.88
C PHE A 49 1.33 5.53 10.40
N LEU A 50 1.20 6.84 10.15
CA LEU A 50 2.34 7.70 9.81
C LEU A 50 3.38 7.73 10.94
N GLY A 51 2.95 7.91 12.19
CA GLY A 51 3.84 7.91 13.36
C GLY A 51 4.58 6.58 13.55
N SER A 52 3.94 5.46 13.22
CA SER A 52 4.59 4.15 13.18
C SER A 52 5.72 4.09 12.15
N VAL A 53 5.50 4.62 10.94
CA VAL A 53 6.52 4.68 9.89
C VAL A 53 7.67 5.62 10.30
N GLU A 54 7.37 6.77 10.86
CA GLU A 54 8.38 7.71 11.37
C GLU A 54 9.23 7.09 12.49
N THR A 55 8.64 6.27 13.36
CA THR A 55 9.37 5.56 14.41
C THR A 55 10.42 4.60 13.82
N PHE A 56 10.10 3.90 12.72
CA PHE A 56 11.08 3.07 12.03
C PHE A 56 12.18 3.90 11.37
N PHE A 57 11.80 5.02 10.73
CA PHE A 57 12.76 5.95 10.15
C PHE A 57 13.73 6.49 11.20
N ASP A 58 13.24 6.84 12.40
CA ASP A 58 14.08 7.33 13.51
C ASP A 58 15.06 6.31 14.06
N ARG A 59 14.67 5.04 14.06
CA ARG A 59 15.60 3.97 14.44
C ARG A 59 16.72 3.83 13.42
N ALA A 60 16.38 3.90 12.13
CA ALA A 60 17.36 3.83 11.05
C ALA A 60 18.27 5.07 10.99
N SER A 61 17.72 6.27 11.23
CA SER A 61 18.45 7.53 11.16
C SER A 61 19.63 7.57 12.14
N LYS A 62 19.43 7.03 13.36
CA LYS A 62 20.45 6.93 14.42
C LYS A 62 21.68 6.10 14.02
N ILE A 63 21.53 5.13 13.11
CA ILE A 63 22.63 4.25 12.67
C ILE A 63 23.16 4.60 11.27
N SER A 64 22.51 5.54 10.57
CA SER A 64 22.81 5.86 9.16
C SER A 64 24.11 6.65 8.94
N GLY A 65 24.56 7.40 9.95
CA GLY A 65 25.67 8.36 9.81
C GLY A 65 25.35 9.61 8.97
N VAL A 66 24.09 9.80 8.57
CA VAL A 66 23.64 10.94 7.75
C VAL A 66 23.36 12.17 8.62
N SER A 67 23.61 13.37 8.08
CA SER A 67 23.36 14.62 8.81
C SER A 67 21.87 14.80 9.15
N ALA A 68 21.58 15.37 10.32
CA ALA A 68 20.21 15.65 10.76
C ALA A 68 19.44 16.53 9.76
N LYS A 69 20.12 17.48 9.11
CA LYS A 69 19.53 18.32 8.06
C LYS A 69 19.04 17.51 6.86
N SER A 70 19.86 16.58 6.38
CA SER A 70 19.48 15.70 5.26
C SER A 70 18.36 14.75 5.67
N LEU A 71 18.42 14.20 6.88
CA LEU A 71 17.38 13.31 7.41
C LEU A 71 16.02 14.01 7.54
N ALA A 72 16.00 15.27 7.99
CA ALA A 72 14.77 16.06 8.04
C ALA A 72 14.16 16.26 6.64
N GLY A 73 14.98 16.48 5.62
CA GLY A 73 14.52 16.55 4.23
C GLY A 73 13.99 15.23 3.69
N ILE A 74 14.65 14.10 4.01
CA ILE A 74 14.21 12.76 3.57
C ILE A 74 12.89 12.36 4.23
N ARG A 75 12.66 12.76 5.48
CA ARG A 75 11.45 12.45 6.23
C ARG A 75 10.21 13.16 5.67
N ALA A 76 10.37 14.40 5.23
CA ALA A 76 9.24 15.22 4.80
C ALA A 76 8.64 14.71 3.49
N VAL A 77 7.31 14.69 3.40
CA VAL A 77 6.61 14.44 2.14
C VAL A 77 6.71 15.69 1.27
N ASP A 78 7.31 15.58 0.09
CA ASP A 78 7.55 16.76 -0.77
C ASP A 78 6.27 17.46 -1.22
N SER A 79 5.21 16.71 -1.56
CA SER A 79 3.94 17.31 -2.00
C SER A 79 2.77 16.36 -1.86
N VAL A 80 1.60 16.94 -1.55
CA VAL A 80 0.34 16.20 -1.47
C VAL A 80 -0.75 16.94 -2.21
N LEU A 81 -1.49 16.20 -3.03
CA LEU A 81 -2.67 16.66 -3.73
C LEU A 81 -3.91 16.06 -3.07
N SER A 82 -4.84 16.91 -2.67
CA SER A 82 -6.19 16.54 -2.24
C SER A 82 -7.20 17.10 -3.24
N VAL A 83 -8.08 16.24 -3.73
CA VAL A 83 -9.08 16.59 -4.76
C VAL A 83 -10.45 16.10 -4.32
N LYS A 84 -11.46 16.93 -4.59
CA LYS A 84 -12.88 16.60 -4.44
C LYS A 84 -13.57 16.89 -5.75
N PHE A 85 -14.23 15.88 -6.32
CA PHE A 85 -14.85 16.01 -7.62
C PHE A 85 -16.23 15.33 -7.65
N PRO A 86 -17.22 15.94 -8.33
CA PRO A 86 -18.51 15.31 -8.51
C PRO A 86 -18.43 14.18 -9.54
N VAL A 87 -19.12 13.08 -9.26
CA VAL A 87 -19.32 11.97 -10.20
C VAL A 87 -20.79 11.61 -10.24
N GLU A 88 -21.34 11.55 -11.45
CA GLU A 88 -22.69 11.08 -11.70
C GLU A 88 -22.75 9.55 -11.58
N ILE A 89 -23.61 9.07 -10.69
CA ILE A 89 -23.77 7.65 -10.37
C ILE A 89 -24.98 7.09 -11.11
N ASP A 90 -26.11 7.80 -11.04
CA ASP A 90 -27.38 7.48 -11.71
C ASP A 90 -27.96 8.75 -12.36
N GLU A 91 -29.01 8.60 -13.17
CA GLU A 91 -29.73 9.74 -13.77
C GLU A 91 -30.13 10.74 -12.68
N ASP A 92 -29.59 11.96 -12.75
CA ASP A 92 -29.75 13.07 -11.81
C ASP A 92 -29.17 12.89 -10.38
N ASN A 93 -28.39 11.82 -10.13
CA ASN A 93 -27.74 11.59 -8.84
C ASN A 93 -26.21 11.71 -8.94
N HIS A 94 -25.63 12.66 -8.21
CA HIS A 94 -24.19 12.85 -8.12
C HIS A 94 -23.69 12.65 -6.68
N ILE A 95 -22.51 12.06 -6.56
CA ILE A 95 -21.76 12.02 -5.31
C ILE A 95 -20.49 12.85 -5.43
N ILE A 96 -20.02 13.39 -4.31
CA ILE A 96 -18.69 14.00 -4.24
C ILE A 96 -17.70 12.92 -3.81
N VAL A 97 -16.74 12.62 -4.67
CA VAL A 97 -15.65 11.69 -4.37
C VAL A 97 -14.44 12.49 -3.90
N GLU A 98 -13.81 12.02 -2.83
CA GLU A 98 -12.56 12.54 -2.29
C GLU A 98 -11.40 11.64 -2.69
N GLY A 99 -10.29 12.23 -3.13
CA GLY A 99 -9.09 11.50 -3.52
C GLY A 99 -7.82 12.25 -3.15
N TYR A 100 -6.75 11.50 -2.98
CA TYR A 100 -5.44 12.01 -2.57
C TYR A 100 -4.33 11.42 -3.43
N ARG A 101 -3.24 12.16 -3.64
CA ARG A 101 -1.97 11.66 -4.17
C ARG A 101 -0.82 12.35 -3.44
N ALA A 102 -0.04 11.59 -2.66
CA ALA A 102 1.17 12.06 -2.03
C ALA A 102 2.40 11.62 -2.84
N GLN A 103 3.35 12.54 -3.02
CA GLN A 103 4.70 12.28 -3.54
C GLN A 103 5.66 12.55 -2.40
N HIS A 104 6.23 11.49 -1.84
CA HIS A 104 7.11 11.59 -0.68
C HIS A 104 8.47 12.18 -1.05
N SER A 105 9.10 11.66 -2.11
CA SER A 105 10.43 12.11 -2.49
C SER A 105 10.61 12.12 -4.00
N ARG A 106 11.18 13.22 -4.52
CA ARG A 106 11.57 13.36 -5.93
C ARG A 106 13.07 13.20 -6.18
N HIS A 107 13.82 12.63 -5.23
CA HIS A 107 15.27 12.38 -5.37
C HIS A 107 15.61 11.51 -6.59
N ARG A 108 14.65 10.68 -7.04
CA ARG A 108 14.63 10.00 -8.34
C ARG A 108 13.26 10.19 -8.97
N LEU A 109 13.24 10.44 -10.28
CA LEU A 109 12.02 10.53 -11.06
C LEU A 109 11.94 9.38 -12.07
N PRO A 110 10.74 8.89 -12.39
CA PRO A 110 9.44 9.33 -11.85
C PRO A 110 9.20 8.86 -10.40
N CYS A 111 8.23 9.48 -9.73
CA CYS A 111 7.66 8.92 -8.51
C CYS A 111 6.86 7.64 -8.84
N LYS A 112 6.76 6.71 -7.90
CA LYS A 112 6.10 5.42 -8.08
C LYS A 112 5.23 5.09 -6.89
N GLY A 113 3.97 4.73 -7.15
CA GLY A 113 3.00 4.49 -6.09
C GLY A 113 1.68 3.92 -6.55
N GLY A 114 1.12 2.96 -5.81
CA GLY A 114 -0.21 2.41 -6.08
C GLY A 114 -1.36 3.41 -5.88
N ILE A 115 -2.54 3.13 -6.42
CA ILE A 115 -3.80 3.84 -6.13
C ILE A 115 -4.75 2.88 -5.40
N ARG A 116 -5.14 3.24 -4.18
CA ARG A 116 -6.03 2.44 -3.32
C ARG A 116 -7.48 2.93 -3.40
N TYR A 117 -8.43 2.01 -3.52
CA TYR A 117 -9.86 2.27 -3.32
C TYR A 117 -10.31 1.64 -2.00
N SER A 118 -10.59 2.48 -1.01
CA SER A 118 -11.16 2.09 0.29
C SER A 118 -11.96 3.25 0.87
N ASP A 119 -13.02 2.97 1.63
CA ASP A 119 -13.75 3.98 2.41
C ASP A 119 -12.95 4.53 3.60
N GLU A 120 -11.91 3.80 4.01
CA GLU A 120 -10.96 4.13 5.06
C GLU A 120 -9.79 5.01 4.59
N VAL A 121 -9.67 5.30 3.29
CA VAL A 121 -8.58 6.16 2.78
C VAL A 121 -8.65 7.55 3.43
N ASP A 122 -7.52 7.98 3.98
CA ASP A 122 -7.30 9.35 4.45
C ASP A 122 -5.91 9.87 4.05
N LEU A 123 -5.63 11.12 4.42
CA LEU A 123 -4.39 11.81 4.03
C LEU A 123 -3.14 11.21 4.69
N GLU A 124 -3.18 10.97 6.00
CA GLU A 124 -2.05 10.48 6.79
C GLU A 124 -1.66 9.06 6.35
N GLU A 125 -2.64 8.22 6.00
CA GLU A 125 -2.40 6.88 5.45
C GLU A 125 -1.63 6.98 4.12
N VAL A 126 -2.06 7.87 3.24
CA VAL A 126 -1.48 8.06 1.92
C VAL A 126 -0.05 8.60 2.02
N GLU A 127 0.22 9.53 2.94
CA GLU A 127 1.57 10.02 3.24
C GLU A 127 2.48 8.92 3.79
N ALA A 128 1.99 8.14 4.75
CA ALA A 128 2.71 7.01 5.34
C ALA A 128 3.10 5.99 4.26
N LEU A 129 2.16 5.60 3.41
CA LEU A 129 2.41 4.65 2.32
C LEU A 129 3.34 5.24 1.23
N ALA A 130 3.27 6.54 0.95
CA ALA A 130 4.18 7.19 0.00
C ALA A 130 5.63 7.17 0.52
N SER A 131 5.84 7.39 1.83
CA SER A 131 7.16 7.28 2.45
C SER A 131 7.69 5.85 2.36
N LEU A 132 6.87 4.85 2.68
CA LEU A 132 7.21 3.44 2.53
C LEU A 132 7.58 3.06 1.09
N MET A 133 6.94 3.67 0.08
CA MET A 133 7.31 3.46 -1.32
C MET A 133 8.73 3.96 -1.63
N THR A 134 9.14 5.09 -1.06
CA THR A 134 10.50 5.63 -1.23
C THR A 134 11.52 4.68 -0.64
N TYR A 135 11.31 4.27 0.62
CA TYR A 135 12.23 3.38 1.32
C TYR A 135 12.28 2.00 0.67
N LYS A 136 11.13 1.46 0.26
CA LYS A 136 11.06 0.19 -0.46
C LYS A 136 11.85 0.23 -1.76
N CYS A 137 11.67 1.27 -2.58
CA CYS A 137 12.42 1.41 -3.84
C CYS A 137 13.93 1.52 -3.60
N ALA A 138 14.35 2.23 -2.55
CA ALA A 138 15.77 2.31 -2.17
C ALA A 138 16.34 0.96 -1.71
N VAL A 139 15.58 0.15 -0.97
CA VAL A 139 16.03 -1.16 -0.47
C VAL A 139 16.26 -2.17 -1.60
N VAL A 140 15.47 -2.10 -2.69
CA VAL A 140 15.59 -3.04 -3.83
C VAL A 140 16.24 -2.40 -5.08
N ASP A 141 16.94 -1.29 -4.91
CA ASP A 141 17.65 -0.56 -5.99
C ASP A 141 16.79 -0.19 -7.21
N VAL A 142 15.49 0.05 -7.00
CA VAL A 142 14.58 0.53 -8.05
C VAL A 142 14.66 2.06 -8.14
N PRO A 143 14.88 2.65 -9.32
CA PRO A 143 15.22 4.06 -9.45
C PRO A 143 13.98 4.99 -9.45
N PHE A 144 13.15 4.90 -8.42
CA PHE A 144 11.95 5.74 -8.28
C PHE A 144 11.89 6.44 -6.92
N GLY A 145 11.34 7.66 -6.93
CA GLY A 145 10.79 8.30 -5.76
C GLY A 145 9.51 7.60 -5.29
N GLY A 146 9.16 7.69 -4.01
CA GLY A 146 7.92 7.10 -3.52
C GLY A 146 6.72 8.03 -3.69
N ALA A 147 5.61 7.47 -4.12
CA ALA A 147 4.31 8.11 -4.11
C ALA A 147 3.22 7.14 -3.64
N LYS A 148 2.04 7.64 -3.36
CA LYS A 148 0.83 6.83 -3.14
C LYS A 148 -0.39 7.65 -3.47
N GLY A 149 -1.41 7.01 -4.07
CA GLY A 149 -2.73 7.58 -4.24
C GLY A 149 -3.79 6.80 -3.49
N GLY A 150 -4.88 7.47 -3.17
CA GLY A 150 -6.06 6.87 -2.56
C GLY A 150 -7.33 7.58 -3.05
N VAL A 151 -8.40 6.84 -3.26
CA VAL A 151 -9.74 7.37 -3.55
C VAL A 151 -10.68 6.80 -2.51
N ARG A 152 -11.38 7.68 -1.79
CA ARG A 152 -12.18 7.34 -0.62
C ARG A 152 -13.55 6.81 -1.02
N ILE A 153 -13.56 5.56 -1.50
CA ILE A 153 -14.76 4.85 -1.95
C ILE A 153 -14.68 3.37 -1.58
N ASN A 154 -15.84 2.75 -1.35
CA ASN A 154 -15.92 1.29 -1.29
C ASN A 154 -16.24 0.75 -2.70
N PRO A 155 -15.28 0.11 -3.40
CA PRO A 155 -15.46 -0.26 -4.80
C PRO A 155 -16.57 -1.30 -5.02
N LYS A 156 -17.00 -2.03 -3.97
CA LYS A 156 -18.08 -3.02 -4.04
C LYS A 156 -19.47 -2.38 -4.14
N LYS A 157 -19.60 -1.08 -3.83
CA LYS A 157 -20.87 -0.34 -3.88
C LYS A 157 -21.13 0.30 -5.25
N PHE A 158 -20.20 0.18 -6.19
CA PHE A 158 -20.26 0.83 -7.50
C PHE A 158 -20.26 -0.20 -8.62
N THR A 159 -20.99 0.11 -9.69
CA THR A 159 -20.93 -0.67 -10.92
C THR A 159 -19.60 -0.42 -11.65
N PRO A 160 -19.16 -1.31 -12.56
CA PRO A 160 -17.95 -1.08 -13.35
C PRO A 160 -17.95 0.23 -14.14
N SER A 161 -19.11 0.66 -14.66
CA SER A 161 -19.22 1.94 -15.39
C SER A 161 -19.07 3.14 -14.46
N GLN A 162 -19.62 3.08 -13.24
CA GLN A 162 -19.44 4.13 -12.24
C GLN A 162 -17.97 4.21 -11.78
N LEU A 163 -17.32 3.07 -11.53
CA LEU A 163 -15.89 3.02 -11.22
C LEU A 163 -15.03 3.59 -12.34
N GLU A 164 -15.39 3.35 -13.60
CA GLU A 164 -14.71 3.95 -14.75
C GLU A 164 -14.81 5.48 -14.70
N ARG A 165 -16.00 6.05 -14.51
CA ARG A 165 -16.19 7.50 -14.39
C ARG A 165 -15.36 8.09 -13.25
N ILE A 166 -15.35 7.45 -12.08
CA ILE A 166 -14.55 7.87 -10.93
C ILE A 166 -13.05 7.84 -11.28
N THR A 167 -12.57 6.74 -11.84
CA THR A 167 -11.16 6.54 -12.19
C THR A 167 -10.69 7.58 -13.20
N ARG A 168 -11.47 7.78 -14.27
CA ARG A 168 -11.15 8.74 -15.32
C ARG A 168 -11.17 10.16 -14.78
N ARG A 169 -12.19 10.54 -14.01
CA ARG A 169 -12.26 11.87 -13.42
C ARG A 169 -11.10 12.14 -12.45
N TYR A 170 -10.76 11.19 -11.59
CA TYR A 170 -9.58 11.28 -10.73
C TYR A 170 -8.30 11.45 -11.55
N THR A 171 -8.13 10.68 -12.64
CA THR A 171 -6.99 10.80 -13.55
C THR A 171 -6.90 12.18 -14.19
N MET A 172 -8.03 12.78 -14.58
CA MET A 172 -8.07 14.15 -15.11
C MET A 172 -7.53 15.16 -14.10
N GLU A 173 -7.95 15.07 -12.83
CA GLU A 173 -7.46 15.95 -11.77
C GLU A 173 -5.94 15.77 -11.57
N LEU A 174 -5.43 14.53 -11.62
CA LEU A 174 -3.99 14.27 -11.55
C LEU A 174 -3.25 14.88 -12.74
N CYS A 175 -3.75 14.72 -13.97
CA CYS A 175 -3.15 15.29 -15.18
C CYS A 175 -3.05 16.81 -15.09
N GLN A 176 -4.15 17.48 -14.72
CA GLN A 176 -4.21 18.93 -14.63
C GLN A 176 -3.27 19.52 -13.57
N LYS A 177 -2.94 18.75 -12.53
CA LYS A 177 -2.03 19.16 -11.45
C LYS A 177 -0.62 18.59 -11.58
N ASN A 178 -0.32 17.87 -12.66
CA ASN A 178 0.96 17.23 -12.91
C ASN A 178 1.37 16.18 -11.84
N PHE A 179 0.39 15.40 -11.36
CA PHE A 179 0.58 14.27 -10.42
C PHE A 179 0.52 12.90 -11.12
N ILE A 180 0.63 12.88 -12.45
CA ILE A 180 0.74 11.67 -13.27
C ILE A 180 1.52 12.00 -14.55
N GLY A 181 2.40 11.09 -14.97
CA GLY A 181 3.12 11.16 -16.24
C GLY A 181 4.35 10.26 -16.24
N PRO A 182 4.78 9.75 -17.41
CA PRO A 182 5.85 8.74 -17.49
C PRO A 182 7.18 9.23 -16.92
N GLY A 183 7.47 10.52 -16.98
CA GLY A 183 8.67 11.13 -16.39
C GLY A 183 8.46 11.83 -15.05
N VAL A 184 7.23 11.83 -14.50
CA VAL A 184 6.86 12.62 -13.31
C VAL A 184 6.41 11.71 -12.18
N ASP A 185 5.31 10.98 -12.37
CA ASP A 185 4.72 10.09 -11.38
C ASP A 185 3.93 8.99 -12.08
N VAL A 186 4.26 7.74 -11.79
CA VAL A 186 3.72 6.55 -12.47
C VAL A 186 2.90 5.72 -11.48
N PRO A 187 1.56 5.77 -11.54
CA PRO A 187 0.71 4.96 -10.68
C PRO A 187 0.80 3.44 -10.93
N ALA A 188 0.21 2.67 -10.03
CA ALA A 188 0.08 1.21 -10.09
C ALA A 188 -1.21 0.75 -9.40
N PRO A 189 -1.58 -0.53 -9.55
CA PRO A 189 -2.61 -1.15 -8.72
C PRO A 189 -2.25 -1.15 -7.23
N ASP A 190 -3.27 -1.13 -6.39
CA ASP A 190 -3.23 -1.38 -4.95
C ASP A 190 -4.54 -2.03 -4.50
N VAL A 191 -4.85 -2.01 -3.20
CA VAL A 191 -6.11 -2.55 -2.68
C VAL A 191 -7.30 -1.86 -3.37
N GLY A 192 -8.21 -2.65 -3.92
CA GLY A 192 -9.42 -2.16 -4.60
C GLY A 192 -9.22 -1.68 -6.04
N THR A 193 -8.01 -1.77 -6.59
CA THR A 193 -7.72 -1.46 -8.00
C THR A 193 -6.92 -2.58 -8.68
N GLY A 194 -7.00 -2.67 -10.00
CA GLY A 194 -6.32 -3.70 -10.78
C GLY A 194 -6.04 -3.26 -12.22
N PRO A 195 -5.74 -4.21 -13.11
CA PRO A 195 -5.44 -3.90 -14.51
C PRO A 195 -6.55 -3.13 -15.24
N ARG A 196 -7.81 -3.32 -14.85
CA ARG A 196 -8.94 -2.59 -15.40
C ARG A 196 -8.83 -1.08 -15.13
N GLU A 197 -8.60 -0.69 -13.88
CA GLU A 197 -8.45 0.72 -13.52
C GLU A 197 -7.20 1.33 -14.18
N MET A 198 -6.10 0.57 -14.26
CA MET A 198 -4.88 1.04 -14.93
C MET A 198 -5.09 1.25 -16.44
N SER A 199 -5.95 0.45 -17.07
CA SER A 199 -6.37 0.64 -18.46
C SER A 199 -7.06 1.99 -18.65
N TRP A 200 -8.03 2.33 -17.80
CA TRP A 200 -8.75 3.60 -17.85
C TRP A 200 -7.83 4.80 -17.59
N ILE A 201 -6.90 4.66 -16.65
CA ILE A 201 -5.88 5.69 -16.36
C ILE A 201 -5.02 5.96 -17.60
N MET A 202 -4.51 4.91 -18.24
CA MET A 202 -3.68 5.05 -19.45
C MET A 202 -4.46 5.74 -20.58
N ASP A 203 -5.70 5.29 -20.81
CA ASP A 203 -6.55 5.84 -21.88
C ASP A 203 -6.87 7.32 -21.64
N THR A 204 -7.27 7.69 -20.42
CA THR A 204 -7.51 9.10 -20.08
C THR A 204 -6.24 9.95 -20.12
N TYR A 205 -5.09 9.43 -19.67
CA TYR A 205 -3.83 10.16 -19.75
C TYR A 205 -3.44 10.50 -21.20
N ARG A 206 -3.58 9.53 -22.11
CA ARG A 206 -3.32 9.72 -23.55
C ARG A 206 -4.20 10.79 -24.18
N GLN A 207 -5.48 10.85 -23.79
CA GLN A 207 -6.39 11.88 -24.29
C GLN A 207 -5.97 13.29 -23.85
N PHE A 208 -5.45 13.42 -22.62
CA PHE A 208 -4.97 14.71 -22.09
C PHE A 208 -3.57 15.09 -22.59
N ASN A 209 -2.75 14.10 -22.97
CA ASN A 209 -1.37 14.30 -23.40
C ASN A 209 -1.13 13.62 -24.76
N PRO A 210 -1.82 14.03 -25.84
CA PRO A 210 -1.80 13.34 -27.12
C PRO A 210 -0.43 13.38 -27.82
N GLN A 211 0.44 14.32 -27.43
CA GLN A 211 1.77 14.49 -28.00
C GLN A 211 2.86 13.71 -27.26
N ASP A 212 2.54 13.07 -26.13
CA ASP A 212 3.51 12.31 -25.35
C ASP A 212 3.72 10.91 -25.97
N VAL A 213 4.87 10.73 -26.61
CA VAL A 213 5.29 9.45 -27.21
C VAL A 213 5.38 8.32 -26.19
N ASN A 214 5.64 8.64 -24.91
CA ASN A 214 5.78 7.70 -23.81
C ASN A 214 4.50 7.58 -22.98
N ALA A 215 3.35 8.07 -23.46
CA ALA A 215 2.10 8.09 -22.70
C ALA A 215 1.69 6.70 -22.16
N ALA A 216 2.07 5.59 -22.83
CA ALA A 216 1.84 4.24 -22.32
C ALA A 216 2.54 3.94 -20.98
N GLY A 217 3.65 4.64 -20.70
CA GLY A 217 4.45 4.53 -19.50
C GLY A 217 3.92 5.34 -18.31
N CYS A 218 2.82 6.09 -18.47
CA CYS A 218 2.24 6.90 -17.40
C CYS A 218 1.72 6.07 -16.22
N VAL A 219 1.46 4.78 -16.43
CA VAL A 219 0.92 3.85 -15.42
C VAL A 219 1.40 2.42 -15.66
N THR A 220 1.57 1.66 -14.59
CA THR A 220 2.02 0.24 -14.61
C THR A 220 0.92 -0.70 -14.11
N GLY A 221 1.08 -2.01 -14.29
CA GLY A 221 0.06 -3.00 -13.93
C GLY A 221 -1.16 -2.98 -14.85
N LYS A 222 -0.95 -2.54 -16.10
CA LYS A 222 -1.96 -2.54 -17.17
C LYS A 222 -2.27 -3.97 -17.63
N PRO A 223 -3.36 -4.21 -18.39
CA PRO A 223 -3.55 -5.48 -19.06
C PRO A 223 -2.42 -5.75 -20.07
N ILE A 224 -2.08 -7.03 -20.28
CA ILE A 224 -1.01 -7.44 -21.22
C ILE A 224 -1.23 -6.85 -22.62
N SER A 225 -2.47 -6.85 -23.10
CA SER A 225 -2.85 -6.28 -24.40
C SER A 225 -2.63 -4.77 -24.52
N GLN A 226 -2.33 -4.08 -23.42
CA GLN A 226 -2.09 -2.63 -23.35
C GLN A 226 -0.68 -2.28 -22.85
N GLY A 227 0.28 -3.21 -22.93
CA GLY A 227 1.67 -3.00 -22.50
C GLY A 227 1.85 -3.13 -20.99
N GLY A 228 1.17 -4.14 -20.40
CA GLY A 228 1.29 -4.56 -19.01
C GLY A 228 2.56 -5.34 -18.71
#